data_AF-A0A968W1K8-F1
#
_entry.id   AF-A0A968W1K8-F1
#
_cell.length_a   1.000
_cell.length_b   1.000
_cell.length_c   1.000
_cell.angle_alpha   90.00
_cell.angle_beta   90.00
_cell.angle_gamma   90.00
#
_symmetry.space_group_name_H-M   'P 1'
#
loop_
_entity.id
_entity.type
_entity.pdbx_description
1 polymer ?
#
loop_
_entity_poly.entity_id
_entity_poly.type
_entity_poly.pdbx_seq_one_letter_code
_entity_poly.pdbx_strand_id
1 'polypeptide(L)' 'MKAIIIEDEQMAATRLESLIKTCDSSIEISAKLESVEESVNWFKNNDHPDLIFLDI' A
#
# COMPACT_ATOMS: atom_id res chain seq x y z
N MET A 1 -1.23 -12.69 -2.38
CA MET A 1 -1.23 -11.53 -3.32
C MET A 1 -0.48 -10.40 -2.65
N LYS A 2 0.41 -9.71 -3.35
CA LYS A 2 1.14 -8.54 -2.81
C LYS A 2 0.41 -7.26 -3.19
N ALA A 3 0.19 -6.40 -2.21
CA ALA A 3 -0.42 -5.10 -2.39
C ALA A 3 0.44 -4.01 -1.74
N ILE A 4 0.30 -2.78 -2.24
CA ILE A 4 0.80 -1.59 -1.57
C ILE A 4 -0.34 -0.61 -1.28
N ILE A 5 -0.12 0.26 -0.31
CA ILE A 5 -1.01 1.37 0.02
C ILE A 5 -0.26 2.68 -0.25
N ILE A 6 -0.89 3.61 -0.95
CA ILE A 6 -0.41 4.98 -1.17
C ILE A 6 -1.46 5.91 -0.55
N GLU A 7 -1.08 6.62 0.50
CA GLU A 7 -1.97 7.35 1.40
C GLU A 7 -1.16 8.38 2.19
N ASP A 8 -1.52 9.66 2.15
CA ASP A 8 -0.76 10.74 2.79
C ASP A 8 -0.95 10.75 4.32
N GLU A 9 -2.07 10.21 4.80
CA GLU A 9 -2.35 10.05 6.23
C GLU A 9 -1.98 8.65 6.76
N GLN A 10 -0.89 8.57 7.54
CA GLN A 10 -0.43 7.30 8.15
C GLN A 10 -1.52 6.54 8.94
N MET A 11 -2.43 7.27 9.60
CA MET A 11 -3.56 6.69 10.32
C MET A 11 -4.58 6.03 9.38
N ALA A 12 -4.87 6.68 8.24
CA ALA A 12 -5.74 6.12 7.21
C ALA A 12 -5.12 4.86 6.60
N ALA A 13 -3.83 4.89 6.29
CA ALA A 13 -3.10 3.74 5.74
C ALA A 13 -3.15 2.51 6.67
N THR A 14 -2.96 2.73 7.97
CA THR A 14 -3.01 1.67 8.99
C THR A 14 -4.42 1.11 9.19
N ARG A 15 -5.44 1.99 9.14
CA ARG A 15 -6.85 1.58 9.18
C ARG A 15 -7.19 0.74 7.95
N LEU A 16 -6.78 1.17 6.77
CA LEU A 16 -7.02 0.47 5.51
C LEU A 16 -6.35 -0.92 5.51
N GLU A 17 -5.10 -1.02 5.95
CA GLU A 17 -4.40 -2.30 6.13
C GLU A 17 -5.20 -3.26 7.04
N SER A 18 -5.73 -2.76 8.16
CA SER A 18 -6.54 -3.55 9.09
C SER A 18 -7.84 -4.06 8.43
N LEU A 19 -8.49 -3.22 7.63
CA LEU A 19 -9.70 -3.60 6.88
C LEU A 19 -9.38 -4.65 5.82
N ILE A 20 -8.30 -4.46 5.05
CA ILE A 20 -7.84 -5.42 4.04
C ILE A 20 -7.60 -6.78 4.69
N LYS A 21 -6.87 -6.82 5.81
CA LYS A 21 -6.60 -8.07 6.55
C LYS A 21 -7.84 -8.73 7.13
N THR A 22 -8.87 -7.93 7.44
CA THR A 22 -10.17 -8.46 7.89
C THR A 22 -10.94 -9.10 6.73
N CYS A 23 -10.86 -8.51 5.53
CA CYS A 23 -11.50 -9.05 4.33
C CYS A 23 -10.78 -10.29 3.77
N ASP A 24 -9.45 -10.22 3.69
CA ASP A 24 -8.60 -11.31 3.22
C ASP A 24 -7.22 -11.21 3.90
N SER A 25 -6.98 -12.13 4.83
CA SER A 25 -5.73 -12.18 5.59
C SER A 25 -4.52 -12.64 4.76
N SER A 26 -4.75 -13.23 3.58
CA SER A 26 -3.70 -13.71 2.66
C SER A 26 -3.07 -12.60 1.81
N ILE A 27 -3.67 -11.39 1.80
CA ILE A 27 -3.10 -10.21 1.14
C ILE A 27 -1.92 -9.70 1.97
N GLU A 28 -0.74 -9.61 1.38
CA GLU A 28 0.46 -9.05 2.00
C GLU A 28 0.58 -7.57 1.63
N ILE A 29 0.61 -6.67 2.62
CA ILE A 29 0.91 -5.26 2.40
C ILE A 29 2.44 -5.11 2.40
N SER A 30 3.04 -4.97 1.22
CA SER A 30 4.50 -4.90 1.08
C SER A 30 5.06 -3.50 1.30
N ALA A 31 4.23 -2.45 1.19
CA ALA A 31 4.61 -1.07 1.48
C ALA A 31 3.40 -0.17 1.76
N LYS A 32 3.63 0.88 2.55
CA LYS A 32 2.73 2.02 2.76
C LYS A 32 3.52 3.29 2.44
N LEU A 33 3.07 4.07 1.47
CA LEU A 33 3.80 5.19 0.88
C LEU A 33 2.96 6.47 1.01
N GLU A 34 3.59 7.59 1.35
CA GLU A 34 2.88 8.83 1.74
C GLU A 34 2.94 9.93 0.66
N SER A 35 3.74 9.73 -0.39
CA SER A 35 3.89 10.72 -1.45
C SER A 35 4.11 10.11 -2.84
N VAL A 36 3.88 10.93 -3.85
CA VAL A 36 4.19 10.57 -5.26
C VAL A 36 5.68 10.31 -5.44
N GLU A 37 6.55 11.12 -4.85
CA GLU A 37 8.01 10.95 -4.96
C GLU A 37 8.45 9.60 -4.37
N GLU A 38 7.96 9.28 -3.18
CA GLU A 38 8.22 8.00 -2.52
C GLU A 38 7.69 6.84 -3.36
N SER A 39 6.48 6.96 -3.88
CA SER A 39 5.86 5.96 -4.76
C SER A 39 6.70 5.69 -6.00
N VAL A 40 7.15 6.74 -6.69
CA VAL A 40 8.01 6.61 -7.87
C VAL A 40 9.34 5.95 -7.52
N ASN A 41 9.95 6.32 -6.39
CA ASN A 41 11.20 5.71 -5.94
C ASN A 41 11.01 4.24 -5.56
N TRP A 42 9.89 3.89 -4.93
CA TRP A 42 9.58 2.52 -4.56
C TRP A 42 9.42 1.63 -5.79
N PHE A 43 8.64 2.06 -6.80
CA PHE A 43 8.42 1.29 -8.03
C PHE A 43 9.69 1.11 -8.87
N LYS A 44 10.67 2.02 -8.78
CA LYS A 44 11.96 1.86 -9.48
C LYS A 44 12.86 0.79 -8.85
N ASN A 45 12.67 0.49 -7.56
CA ASN A 45 13.59 -0.34 -6.78
C ASN A 45 12.98 -1.65 -6.27
N ASN A 46 11.69 -1.88 -6.51
CA ASN A 46 10.96 -3.05 -6.02
C ASN A 46 10.16 -3.69 -7.17
N ASP A 47 9.88 -4.98 -7.03
CA ASP A 47 8.97 -5.68 -7.93
C ASP A 47 7.56 -5.08 -7.86
N HIS A 48 6.89 -5.02 -9.00
CA HIS A 48 5.53 -4.50 -9.05
C HIS A 48 4.56 -5.37 -8.24
N PRO A 49 3.68 -4.77 -7.42
CA PRO A 49 2.65 -5.48 -6.68
C PRO A 49 1.53 -5.92 -7.62
N ASP A 50 0.71 -6.86 -7.15
CA ASP A 50 -0.49 -7.30 -7.87
C ASP A 50 -1.64 -6.28 -7.78
N LEU A 51 -1.65 -5.49 -6.69
CA LEU A 51 -2.72 -4.53 -6.37
C LEU A 51 -2.16 -3.27 -5.71
N ILE A 52 -2.76 -2.12 -6.03
CA ILE A 52 -2.43 -0.84 -5.41
C ILE A 52 -3.72 -0.26 -4.84
N PHE A 53 -3.69 0.09 -3.55
CA PHE A 53 -4.68 0.96 -2.94
C PHE A 53 -4.13 2.38 -2.93
N LEU A 54 -4.86 3.33 -3.50
CA LEU A 54 -4.43 4.71 -3.67
C LEU A 54 -5.57 5.65 -3.26
N ASP A 55 -5.28 6.58 -2.36
CA ASP A 55 -6.13 7.76 -2.14
C ASP A 55 -5.63 8.96 -2.98
N ILE A 56 -6.54 9.81 -3.47
CA ILE A 56 -6.28 10.90 -4.45
C ILE A 56 -6.52 12.28 -3.83
#